data_AF-A0A1L7WRQ6-F1
#
_entry.id   AF-A0A1L7WRQ6-F1
#
_cell.length_a   1.000
_cell.length_b   1.000
_cell.length_c   1.000
_cell.angle_alpha   90.00
_cell.angle_beta   90.00
_cell.angle_gamma   90.00
#
_symmetry.space_group_name_H-M   'P 1'
#
loop_
_entity.id
_entity.type
_entity.pdbx_description
1 polymer ?
#
loop_
_entity_poly.entity_id
_entity_poly.type
_entity_poly.pdbx_seq_one_letter_code
_entity_poly.pdbx_strand_id
1 'polypeptide(L)'
;MAPLTKRQKTGDGNFNSPIAFPCAGQSPDVRLIVFKQEFHVHSTLLKLNTAFFRKFLDSPEKAVNDPNGSGEVALVGPMSTFTYEWVTKIDEGGDKWSLVSDNKKNEPYNLSTYTGDKQEQTNAFEKLLSAIYVQPYKLGTAEELLLMTDLADYYCALPILSRTLDGALINSPTFSDQIQKSANELYVAAAKLRNALLFRECLIWVVGPHNNPVYKTLDDPRLRMVARCAHGEISTKIASVTARALRRGTGDWVKMANSKPDRWAYGFDRLMFGPLYDGYYDNMDMDAVHYPRWFRDIEQEGDELLDDESGDFEGLLEDKLVLDRGYHTAGDADKYPDNFFCAQVSDEDLPWDVNETDW
;
A
#
# COMPACT_ATOMS: atom_id res chain seq x y z
N MET A 1 27.99 -48.67 28.75
CA MET A 1 27.88 -47.20 28.69
C MET A 1 28.27 -46.78 27.28
N ALA A 2 27.29 -46.54 26.42
CA ALA A 2 27.52 -46.02 25.08
C ALA A 2 27.62 -44.48 25.17
N PRO A 3 28.52 -43.82 24.41
CA PRO A 3 28.63 -42.36 24.46
C PRO A 3 27.37 -41.73 23.86
N LEU A 4 26.80 -40.77 24.58
CA LEU A 4 25.77 -39.86 24.07
C LEU A 4 26.32 -39.15 22.83
N THR A 5 25.74 -39.47 21.68
CA THR A 5 25.95 -38.77 20.42
C THR A 5 25.52 -37.32 20.60
N LYS A 6 26.49 -36.41 20.73
CA LYS A 6 26.28 -34.97 20.55
C LYS A 6 25.62 -34.79 19.19
N ARG A 7 24.36 -34.34 19.18
CA ARG A 7 23.72 -33.87 17.95
C ARG A 7 24.59 -32.75 17.37
N GLN A 8 25.11 -33.04 16.19
CA GLN A 8 26.04 -32.21 15.46
C GLN A 8 25.30 -30.94 15.00
N LYS A 9 25.87 -29.76 15.28
CA LYS A 9 25.54 -28.52 14.57
C LYS A 9 25.79 -28.75 13.08
N THR A 10 24.78 -29.18 12.33
CA THR A 10 24.84 -29.19 10.87
C THR A 10 24.22 -27.89 10.39
N GLY A 11 25.06 -26.91 10.14
CA GLY A 11 24.70 -25.61 9.60
C GLY A 11 25.76 -24.57 9.89
N ASP A 12 26.86 -24.58 9.13
CA ASP A 12 27.69 -23.40 8.94
C ASP A 12 26.80 -22.22 8.55
N GLY A 13 26.80 -21.17 9.37
CA GLY A 13 26.12 -19.93 9.09
C GLY A 13 26.28 -18.99 10.27
N ASN A 14 27.19 -18.03 10.16
CA ASN A 14 27.22 -16.89 11.08
C ASN A 14 25.81 -16.29 11.13
N PHE A 15 25.18 -16.31 12.31
CA PHE A 15 24.01 -15.47 12.57
C PHE A 15 24.45 -14.01 12.45
N ASN A 16 23.54 -13.18 11.97
CA ASN A 16 23.74 -11.73 12.03
C ASN A 16 23.78 -11.29 13.50
N SER A 17 24.32 -10.09 13.75
CA SER A 17 24.25 -9.50 15.08
C SER A 17 22.79 -9.37 15.53
N PRO A 18 22.44 -9.72 16.78
CA PRO A 18 21.08 -9.60 17.27
C PRO A 18 20.55 -8.17 17.19
N ILE A 19 19.28 -8.02 16.81
CA ILE A 19 18.56 -6.76 16.82
C ILE A 19 17.64 -6.75 18.05
N ALA A 20 17.89 -5.83 18.98
CA ALA A 20 17.10 -5.72 20.20
C ALA A 20 16.12 -4.55 20.10
N PHE A 21 14.84 -4.82 20.34
CA PHE A 21 13.81 -3.78 20.42
C PHE A 21 13.66 -3.32 21.87
N PRO A 22 14.05 -2.09 22.22
CA PRO A 22 14.02 -1.62 23.60
C PRO A 22 12.59 -1.40 24.11
N CYS A 23 12.38 -1.67 25.40
CA CYS A 23 11.18 -1.28 26.15
C CYS A 23 11.61 -0.73 27.51
N ALA A 24 11.12 0.46 27.89
CA ALA A 24 11.59 1.15 29.08
C ALA A 24 11.32 0.34 30.36
N GLY A 25 12.38 0.05 31.12
CA GLY A 25 12.29 -0.68 32.38
C GLY A 25 12.03 -2.18 32.26
N GLN A 26 12.08 -2.75 31.05
CA GLN A 26 11.92 -4.18 30.81
C GLN A 26 13.13 -4.75 30.06
N SER A 27 13.49 -5.98 30.40
CA SER A 27 14.45 -6.77 29.63
C SER A 27 13.70 -7.64 28.63
N PRO A 28 14.22 -7.85 27.41
CA PRO A 28 13.63 -8.79 26.46
C PRO A 28 13.51 -10.20 27.04
N ASP A 29 12.33 -10.80 26.92
CA ASP A 29 12.00 -12.14 27.43
C ASP A 29 11.66 -13.13 26.30
N VAL A 30 11.62 -12.66 25.06
CA VAL A 30 11.39 -13.45 23.85
C VAL A 30 12.57 -13.30 22.89
N ARG A 31 13.05 -14.44 22.38
CA ARG A 31 14.02 -14.52 21.30
C ARG A 31 13.35 -15.10 20.06
N LEU A 32 13.30 -14.33 18.98
CA LEU A 32 12.80 -14.78 17.68
C LEU A 32 13.99 -14.94 16.72
N ILE A 33 14.09 -16.08 16.06
CA ILE A 33 15.09 -16.34 15.02
C ILE A 33 14.33 -16.46 13.69
N VAL A 34 14.43 -15.41 12.89
CA VAL A 34 13.86 -15.35 11.54
C VAL A 34 14.98 -15.60 10.56
N PHE A 35 15.00 -16.78 9.96
CA PHE A 35 16.11 -17.30 9.16
C PHE A 35 17.47 -17.17 9.89
N LYS A 36 18.31 -16.20 9.51
CA LYS A 36 19.64 -15.97 10.10
C LYS A 36 19.70 -14.73 11.00
N GLN A 37 18.58 -14.02 11.15
CA GLN A 37 18.49 -12.83 11.98
C GLN A 37 17.85 -13.17 13.32
N GLU A 38 18.49 -12.72 14.38
CA GLU A 38 18.01 -12.86 15.74
C GLU A 38 17.39 -11.54 16.20
N PHE A 39 16.20 -11.62 16.81
CA PHE A 39 15.48 -10.50 17.39
C PHE A 39 15.22 -10.74 18.88
N HIS A 40 15.54 -9.73 19.71
CA HIS A 40 15.22 -9.72 21.13
C HIS A 40 14.03 -8.80 21.38
N VAL A 41 12.92 -9.38 21.84
CA VAL A 41 11.63 -8.71 21.96
C VAL A 41 10.93 -9.07 23.27
N HIS A 42 9.78 -8.42 23.52
CA HIS A 42 9.00 -8.48 24.74
C HIS A 42 7.67 -9.18 24.48
N SER A 43 7.39 -10.25 25.21
CA SER A 43 6.15 -11.02 25.11
C SER A 43 4.92 -10.14 25.33
N THR A 44 5.01 -9.16 26.24
CA THR A 44 3.93 -8.21 26.55
C THR A 44 3.48 -7.43 25.32
N LEU A 45 4.43 -6.90 24.52
CA LEU A 45 4.10 -6.12 23.33
C LEU A 45 3.61 -6.98 22.17
N LEU A 46 4.16 -8.19 22.02
CA LEU A 46 3.67 -9.17 21.06
C LEU A 46 2.22 -9.57 21.37
N LYS A 47 1.90 -9.92 22.62
CA LYS A 47 0.54 -10.33 23.03
C LYS A 47 -0.47 -9.18 22.96
N LEU A 48 -0.01 -7.96 23.22
CA LEU A 48 -0.86 -6.77 23.13
C LEU A 48 -1.33 -6.53 21.69
N ASN A 49 -0.40 -6.59 20.73
CA ASN A 49 -0.66 -6.19 19.35
C ASN A 49 -0.97 -7.35 18.41
N THR A 50 -0.80 -8.61 18.84
CA THR A 50 -1.08 -9.76 17.98
C THR A 50 -1.87 -10.86 18.68
N ALA A 51 -2.99 -11.25 18.07
CA ALA A 51 -3.83 -12.34 18.58
C ALA A 51 -3.10 -13.69 18.50
N PHE A 52 -2.24 -13.87 17.50
CA PHE A 52 -1.40 -15.04 17.35
C PHE A 52 -0.52 -15.26 18.59
N PHE A 53 0.29 -14.27 18.98
CA PHE A 53 1.22 -14.43 20.10
C PHE A 53 0.47 -14.51 21.43
N ARG A 54 -0.67 -13.82 21.56
CA ARG A 54 -1.57 -13.96 22.74
C ARG A 54 -2.04 -15.40 22.93
N LYS A 55 -2.41 -16.08 21.84
CA LYS A 55 -2.88 -17.47 21.89
C LYS A 55 -1.74 -18.46 22.12
N PHE A 56 -0.59 -18.24 21.49
CA PHE A 56 0.42 -19.28 21.36
C PHE A 56 1.67 -19.11 22.23
N LEU A 57 2.01 -17.92 22.76
CA LEU A 57 3.20 -17.80 23.60
C LEU A 57 3.04 -18.58 24.92
N ASP A 58 1.92 -18.41 25.60
CA ASP A 58 1.68 -18.98 26.94
C ASP A 58 1.18 -20.44 26.91
N SER A 59 1.25 -21.12 25.77
CA SER A 59 0.89 -22.54 25.69
C SER A 59 1.87 -23.38 26.53
N PRO A 60 1.41 -24.32 27.39
CA PRO A 60 2.26 -25.04 28.34
C PRO A 60 3.46 -25.76 27.72
N GLU A 61 3.35 -26.13 26.45
CA GLU A 61 4.41 -26.85 25.71
C GLU A 61 5.53 -25.93 25.17
N LYS A 62 5.42 -24.61 25.36
CA LYS A 62 6.23 -23.61 24.66
C LYS A 62 7.05 -22.68 25.58
N ALA A 63 6.82 -22.71 26.89
CA ALA A 63 7.68 -22.02 27.84
C ALA A 63 8.96 -22.84 28.08
N VAL A 64 10.13 -22.22 27.90
CA VAL A 64 11.43 -22.91 28.09
C VAL A 64 11.70 -23.17 29.58
N ASN A 65 11.14 -22.33 30.46
CA ASN A 65 11.36 -22.34 31.90
C ASN A 65 10.04 -22.56 32.67
N ASP A 66 9.48 -23.78 32.66
CA ASP A 66 8.40 -24.17 33.56
C ASP A 66 9.00 -24.65 34.91
N PRO A 67 8.73 -23.97 36.05
CA PRO A 67 9.26 -24.36 37.36
C PRO A 67 8.60 -25.63 37.95
N ASN A 68 7.45 -26.10 37.42
CA ASN A 68 6.74 -27.28 37.92
C ASN A 68 6.66 -28.43 36.89
N GLY A 69 7.11 -28.21 35.67
CA GLY A 69 7.26 -29.23 34.64
C GLY A 69 8.58 -29.99 34.82
N SER A 70 8.58 -31.29 34.48
CA SER A 70 9.77 -32.12 34.30
C SER A 70 10.63 -31.65 33.10
N GLY A 71 11.03 -30.38 33.10
CA GLY A 71 11.61 -29.63 31.99
C GLY A 71 12.96 -30.18 31.57
N GLU A 72 12.95 -31.10 30.60
CA GLU A 72 14.14 -31.59 29.93
C GLU A 72 14.70 -30.54 28.94
N VAL A 73 15.44 -29.58 29.49
CA VAL A 73 16.34 -28.60 28.85
C VAL A 73 16.65 -28.86 27.37
N ALA A 74 16.27 -27.93 26.48
CA ALA A 74 16.55 -27.96 25.04
C ALA A 74 18.05 -27.73 24.70
N LEU A 75 18.41 -28.03 23.45
CA LEU A 75 19.77 -28.28 22.91
C LEU A 75 20.67 -27.04 22.73
N VAL A 76 20.29 -25.87 23.22
CA VAL A 76 21.13 -24.66 23.21
C VAL A 76 21.89 -24.60 24.54
N GLY A 77 23.15 -24.14 24.51
CA GLY A 77 24.07 -24.11 25.66
C GLY A 77 23.55 -23.36 26.91
N PRO A 78 24.36 -23.27 27.98
CA PRO A 78 23.91 -23.12 29.36
C PRO A 78 22.94 -21.94 29.56
N MET A 79 21.77 -22.24 30.15
CA MET A 79 20.72 -21.31 30.61
C MET A 79 20.44 -20.13 29.66
N SER A 80 19.59 -20.35 28.64
CA SER A 80 18.93 -19.24 27.96
C SER A 80 18.18 -18.39 28.99
N THR A 81 18.45 -17.08 28.99
CA THR A 81 17.78 -16.11 29.85
C THR A 81 16.39 -15.75 29.34
N PHE A 82 16.03 -16.17 28.12
CA PHE A 82 14.73 -15.89 27.51
C PHE A 82 13.69 -16.89 27.99
N THR A 83 12.48 -16.38 28.25
CA THR A 83 11.32 -17.21 28.63
C THR A 83 10.78 -17.97 27.43
N TYR A 84 10.83 -17.35 26.24
CA TYR A 84 10.34 -17.93 24.99
C TYR A 84 11.41 -17.86 23.91
N GLU A 85 11.62 -18.97 23.20
CA GLU A 85 12.48 -19.03 22.02
C GLU A 85 11.69 -19.59 20.85
N TRP A 86 11.69 -18.86 19.72
CA TRP A 86 10.97 -19.22 18.51
C TRP A 86 11.88 -19.08 17.29
N VAL A 87 11.68 -19.96 16.32
CA VAL A 87 12.58 -20.19 15.19
C VAL A 87 11.76 -20.39 13.91
N THR A 88 12.32 -19.98 12.78
CA THR A 88 11.72 -20.23 11.47
C THR A 88 11.60 -21.72 11.18
N LYS A 89 10.38 -22.15 10.87
CA LYS A 89 10.07 -23.41 10.22
C LYS A 89 9.59 -23.14 8.80
N ILE A 90 10.12 -23.90 7.85
CA ILE A 90 9.66 -23.86 6.45
C ILE A 90 8.51 -24.87 6.32
N ASP A 91 7.42 -24.45 5.70
CA ASP A 91 6.24 -25.28 5.50
C ASP A 91 6.46 -26.30 4.37
N GLU A 92 5.58 -27.31 4.30
CA GLU A 92 5.60 -28.29 3.20
C GLU A 92 5.42 -27.56 1.86
N GLY A 93 6.38 -27.73 0.94
CA GLY A 93 6.40 -27.02 -0.35
C GLY A 93 7.52 -25.99 -0.49
N GLY A 94 8.06 -25.48 0.62
CA GLY A 94 9.24 -24.61 0.62
C GLY A 94 8.98 -23.15 0.26
N ASP A 95 7.74 -22.77 -0.07
CA ASP A 95 7.33 -21.41 -0.46
C ASP A 95 6.87 -20.55 0.73
N LYS A 96 6.47 -21.18 1.84
CA LYS A 96 5.98 -20.52 3.06
C LYS A 96 6.81 -20.86 4.29
N TRP A 97 6.73 -19.99 5.28
CA TRP A 97 7.41 -20.16 6.55
C TRP A 97 6.56 -19.63 7.71
N SER A 98 6.84 -20.15 8.91
CA SER A 98 6.18 -19.74 10.14
C SER A 98 7.15 -19.78 11.32
N LEU A 99 6.86 -19.01 12.36
CA LEU A 99 7.56 -19.14 13.64
C LEU A 99 6.98 -20.29 14.45
N VAL A 100 7.85 -21.16 14.98
CA VAL A 100 7.48 -22.20 15.94
C VAL A 100 8.36 -22.15 17.17
N SER A 101 7.89 -22.63 18.31
CA SER A 101 8.70 -22.72 19.53
C SER A 101 9.92 -23.61 19.31
N ASP A 102 11.09 -23.18 19.75
CA ASP A 102 12.29 -24.03 19.73
C ASP A 102 12.18 -25.07 20.85
N ASN A 103 11.85 -26.31 20.49
CA ASN A 103 11.78 -27.43 21.44
C ASN A 103 12.27 -28.72 20.79
N LYS A 104 12.69 -29.71 21.61
CA LYS A 104 13.23 -30.99 21.12
C LYS A 104 12.27 -31.81 20.26
N LYS A 105 10.96 -31.51 20.32
CA LYS A 105 9.93 -32.19 19.53
C LYS A 105 9.90 -31.69 18.08
N ASN A 106 10.40 -30.49 17.83
CA ASN A 106 10.52 -29.96 16.48
C ASN A 106 11.80 -30.50 15.82
N GLU A 107 11.66 -30.99 14.59
CA GLU A 107 12.79 -31.43 13.79
C GLU A 107 13.75 -30.28 13.49
N PRO A 108 15.07 -30.55 13.36
CA PRO A 108 16.04 -29.53 13.03
C PRO A 108 15.66 -28.81 11.73
N TYR A 109 15.57 -27.49 11.82
CA TYR A 109 15.08 -26.63 10.75
C TYR A 109 16.06 -26.60 9.58
N ASN A 110 15.66 -27.18 8.45
CA ASN A 110 16.43 -27.06 7.22
C ASN A 110 16.02 -25.79 6.46
N LEU A 111 16.64 -24.65 6.79
CA LEU A 111 16.37 -23.39 6.10
C LEU A 111 16.75 -23.39 4.61
N SER A 112 17.53 -24.38 4.13
CA SER A 112 17.91 -24.47 2.70
C SER A 112 16.76 -24.81 1.76
N THR A 113 15.64 -25.31 2.30
CA THR A 113 14.47 -25.68 1.49
C THR A 113 13.59 -24.49 1.11
N TYR A 114 13.80 -23.31 1.74
CA TYR A 114 13.03 -22.12 1.39
C TYR A 114 13.44 -21.60 0.01
N THR A 115 12.45 -21.41 -0.87
CA THR A 115 12.63 -21.03 -2.27
C THR A 115 12.61 -19.52 -2.51
N GLY A 116 12.08 -18.73 -1.56
CA GLY A 116 12.01 -17.28 -1.65
C GLY A 116 13.25 -16.54 -1.13
N ASP A 117 13.20 -15.21 -1.18
CA ASP A 117 14.27 -14.36 -0.65
C ASP A 117 14.17 -14.24 0.89
N LYS A 118 15.12 -14.88 1.57
CA LYS A 118 15.20 -14.89 3.04
C LYS A 118 15.46 -13.51 3.63
N GLN A 119 16.22 -12.66 2.94
CA GLN A 119 16.56 -11.33 3.42
C GLN A 119 15.36 -10.40 3.31
N GLU A 120 14.61 -10.48 2.21
CA GLU A 120 13.37 -9.74 2.03
C GLU A 120 12.34 -10.08 3.12
N GLN A 121 12.13 -11.38 3.38
CA GLN A 121 11.27 -11.87 4.47
C GLN A 121 11.71 -11.36 5.84
N THR A 122 13.02 -11.37 6.09
CA THR A 122 13.59 -10.90 7.35
C THR A 122 13.39 -9.41 7.53
N ASN A 123 13.63 -8.60 6.49
CA ASN A 123 13.46 -7.15 6.51
C ASN A 123 12.00 -6.75 6.70
N ALA A 124 11.08 -7.40 6.00
CA ALA A 124 9.64 -7.16 6.15
C ALA A 124 9.17 -7.51 7.57
N PHE A 125 9.66 -8.63 8.13
CA PHE A 125 9.33 -9.01 9.51
C PHE A 125 9.93 -8.04 10.54
N GLU A 126 11.15 -7.54 10.34
CA GLU A 126 11.75 -6.51 11.19
C GLU A 126 10.93 -5.21 11.19
N LYS A 127 10.43 -4.79 10.03
CA LYS A 127 9.55 -3.61 9.92
C LYS A 127 8.19 -3.85 10.56
N LEU A 128 7.65 -5.07 10.49
CA LEU A 128 6.46 -5.45 11.24
C LEU A 128 6.71 -5.40 12.76
N LEU A 129 7.87 -5.84 13.24
CA LEU A 129 8.27 -5.65 14.65
C LEU A 129 8.39 -4.16 15.00
N SER A 130 8.94 -3.34 14.10
CA SER A 130 9.01 -1.88 14.29
C SER A 130 7.61 -1.29 14.46
N ALA A 131 6.63 -1.73 13.66
CA ALA A 131 5.23 -1.34 13.83
C ALA A 131 4.65 -1.77 15.20
N ILE A 132 4.89 -3.02 15.63
CA ILE A 132 4.47 -3.54 16.95
C ILE A 132 5.04 -2.69 18.10
N TYR A 133 6.25 -2.18 17.95
CA TYR A 133 6.92 -1.33 18.92
C TYR A 133 6.64 0.17 18.74
N VAL A 134 5.83 0.54 17.74
CA VAL A 134 5.56 1.94 17.37
C VAL A 134 6.87 2.71 17.12
N GLN A 135 7.85 2.04 16.54
CA GLN A 135 9.11 2.63 16.11
C GLN A 135 9.00 3.11 14.65
N PRO A 136 9.66 4.22 14.28
CA PRO A 136 9.69 4.66 12.89
C PRO A 136 10.34 3.61 11.98
N TYR A 137 9.73 3.36 10.82
CA TYR A 137 10.29 2.56 9.74
C TYR A 137 10.04 3.25 8.40
N LYS A 138 10.80 2.81 7.38
CA LYS A 138 10.67 3.29 6.00
C LYS A 138 10.27 2.16 5.09
N LEU A 139 9.49 2.47 4.07
CA LEU A 139 9.08 1.57 3.01
C LEU A 139 10.02 1.72 1.81
N GLY A 140 10.46 0.59 1.27
CA GLY A 140 11.33 0.54 0.09
C GLY A 140 10.54 0.37 -1.21
N THR A 141 9.77 -0.72 -1.31
CA THR A 141 9.07 -1.12 -2.54
C THR A 141 7.65 -1.60 -2.24
N ALA A 142 6.80 -1.64 -3.27
CA ALA A 142 5.44 -2.16 -3.13
C ALA A 142 5.43 -3.61 -2.62
N GLU A 143 6.33 -4.46 -3.13
CA GLU A 143 6.47 -5.86 -2.74
C GLU A 143 6.76 -6.01 -1.24
N GLU A 144 7.59 -5.13 -0.68
CA GLU A 144 7.86 -5.11 0.75
C GLU A 144 6.60 -4.81 1.57
N LEU A 145 5.79 -3.81 1.18
CA LEU A 145 4.56 -3.49 1.90
C LEU A 145 3.50 -4.60 1.76
N LEU A 146 3.40 -5.21 0.57
CA LEU A 146 2.54 -6.37 0.34
C LEU A 146 2.95 -7.53 1.25
N LEU A 147 4.25 -7.82 1.33
CA LEU A 147 4.79 -8.86 2.19
C LEU A 147 4.57 -8.56 3.67
N MET A 148 4.79 -7.31 4.10
CA MET A 148 4.47 -6.88 5.46
C MET A 148 2.98 -7.07 5.78
N THR A 149 2.10 -6.80 4.81
CA THR A 149 0.65 -7.00 4.94
C THR A 149 0.30 -8.47 5.12
N ASP A 150 0.92 -9.37 4.35
CA ASP A 150 0.70 -10.81 4.46
C ASP A 150 1.24 -11.39 5.78
N LEU A 151 2.42 -10.94 6.22
CA LEU A 151 2.94 -11.29 7.54
C LEU A 151 2.03 -10.77 8.65
N ALA A 152 1.55 -9.54 8.54
CA ALA A 152 0.63 -8.95 9.51
C ALA A 152 -0.71 -9.70 9.54
N ASP A 153 -1.24 -10.14 8.41
CA ASP A 153 -2.44 -10.98 8.36
C ASP A 153 -2.21 -12.31 9.07
N TYR A 154 -1.14 -13.02 8.71
CA TYR A 154 -0.79 -14.31 9.30
C TYR A 154 -0.59 -14.24 10.82
N TYR A 155 0.17 -13.24 11.29
CA TYR A 155 0.43 -13.04 12.72
C TYR A 155 -0.68 -12.27 13.44
N CYS A 156 -1.79 -11.94 12.77
CA CYS A 156 -2.92 -11.18 13.29
C CYS A 156 -2.50 -9.83 13.90
N ALA A 157 -1.75 -9.05 13.13
CA ALA A 157 -1.15 -7.75 13.44
C ALA A 157 -1.53 -6.65 12.43
N LEU A 158 -2.54 -6.87 11.56
CA LEU A 158 -3.02 -5.85 10.62
C LEU A 158 -3.38 -4.51 11.31
N PRO A 159 -4.07 -4.48 12.47
CA PRO A 159 -4.46 -3.22 13.09
C PRO A 159 -3.27 -2.36 13.54
N ILE A 160 -2.21 -2.97 14.07
CA ILE A 160 -1.03 -2.21 14.50
C ILE A 160 -0.21 -1.73 13.30
N LEU A 161 -0.07 -2.54 12.25
CA LEU A 161 0.59 -2.14 11.02
C LEU A 161 -0.14 -0.95 10.37
N SER A 162 -1.46 -1.04 10.26
CA SER A 162 -2.31 0.03 9.72
C SER A 162 -2.14 1.35 10.47
N ARG A 163 -2.12 1.29 11.81
CA ARG A 163 -1.99 2.47 12.68
C ARG A 163 -0.66 3.20 12.51
N THR A 164 0.42 2.48 12.24
CA THR A 164 1.76 3.08 12.07
C THR A 164 2.08 3.43 10.62
N LEU A 165 1.27 2.97 9.66
CA LEU A 165 1.55 3.06 8.25
C LEU A 165 1.59 4.51 7.73
N ASP A 166 0.71 5.39 8.21
CA ASP A 166 0.71 6.80 7.82
C ASP A 166 2.07 7.46 8.09
N GLY A 167 2.62 7.20 9.28
CA GLY A 167 3.96 7.69 9.65
C GLY A 167 5.06 7.08 8.78
N ALA A 168 4.93 5.80 8.42
CA ALA A 168 5.89 5.14 7.53
C ALA A 168 5.86 5.69 6.10
N LEU A 169 4.66 5.98 5.58
CA LEU A 169 4.46 6.59 4.26
C LEU A 169 5.09 7.99 4.22
N ILE A 170 4.83 8.83 5.22
CA ILE A 170 5.43 10.17 5.34
C ILE A 170 6.97 10.10 5.41
N ASN A 171 7.51 9.11 6.12
CA ASN A 171 8.96 8.90 6.24
C ASN A 171 9.61 8.31 4.96
N SER A 172 8.80 7.98 3.96
CA SER A 172 9.20 7.29 2.72
C SER A 172 8.73 8.06 1.49
N PRO A 173 9.23 9.29 1.25
CA PRO A 173 8.73 10.16 0.18
C PRO A 173 8.88 9.55 -1.22
N THR A 174 9.86 8.66 -1.43
CA THR A 174 10.05 7.96 -2.71
C THR A 174 9.10 6.77 -2.91
N PHE A 175 8.26 6.47 -1.92
CA PHE A 175 7.30 5.37 -2.01
C PHE A 175 6.09 5.72 -2.88
N SER A 176 5.78 7.01 -3.11
CA SER A 176 4.70 7.43 -4.01
C SER A 176 4.86 6.85 -5.42
N ASP A 177 6.09 6.81 -5.93
CA ASP A 177 6.43 6.16 -7.20
C ASP A 177 6.02 4.68 -7.26
N GLN A 178 6.02 4.00 -6.10
CA GLN A 178 5.62 2.59 -5.99
C GLN A 178 4.09 2.45 -5.97
N ILE A 179 3.39 3.40 -5.36
CA ILE A 179 1.92 3.46 -5.34
C ILE A 179 1.38 3.51 -6.77
N GLN A 180 1.98 4.34 -7.62
CA GLN A 180 1.59 4.41 -9.03
C GLN A 180 1.81 3.08 -9.76
N LYS A 181 2.99 2.47 -9.60
CA LYS A 181 3.39 1.26 -10.36
C LYS A 181 2.61 0.01 -9.97
N SER A 182 2.21 -0.09 -8.71
CA SER A 182 1.52 -1.24 -8.13
C SER A 182 0.17 -0.85 -7.53
N ALA A 183 -0.52 0.09 -8.18
CA ALA A 183 -1.74 0.71 -7.65
C ALA A 183 -2.82 -0.32 -7.33
N ASN A 184 -3.02 -1.33 -8.17
CA ASN A 184 -4.03 -2.37 -7.96
C ASN A 184 -3.73 -3.22 -6.73
N GLU A 185 -2.52 -3.74 -6.62
CA GLU A 185 -2.09 -4.60 -5.53
C GLU A 185 -2.11 -3.82 -4.20
N LEU A 186 -1.61 -2.59 -4.23
CA LEU A 186 -1.61 -1.72 -3.05
C LEU A 186 -3.00 -1.22 -2.68
N TYR A 187 -3.93 -1.05 -3.63
CA TYR A 187 -5.33 -0.74 -3.34
C TYR A 187 -6.01 -1.88 -2.56
N VAL A 188 -5.76 -3.13 -2.97
CA VAL A 188 -6.24 -4.32 -2.25
C VAL A 188 -5.61 -4.42 -0.87
N ALA A 189 -4.29 -4.22 -0.76
CA ALA A 189 -3.60 -4.23 0.52
C ALA A 189 -4.07 -3.11 1.46
N ALA A 190 -4.30 -1.91 0.94
CA ALA A 190 -4.82 -0.78 1.70
C ALA A 190 -6.21 -1.09 2.27
N ALA A 191 -7.07 -1.77 1.51
CA ALA A 191 -8.36 -2.23 1.99
C ALA A 191 -8.24 -3.28 3.10
N LYS A 192 -7.33 -4.24 2.93
CA LYS A 192 -7.04 -5.28 3.93
C LYS A 192 -6.49 -4.70 5.24
N LEU A 193 -5.60 -3.71 5.13
CA LEU A 193 -5.06 -2.95 6.25
C LEU A 193 -6.07 -1.97 6.84
N ARG A 194 -7.12 -1.61 6.09
CA ARG A 194 -8.06 -0.54 6.42
C ARG A 194 -7.36 0.81 6.61
N ASN A 195 -6.33 1.07 5.82
CA ASN A 195 -5.58 2.33 5.87
C ASN A 195 -6.17 3.32 4.86
N ALA A 196 -6.89 4.32 5.36
CA ALA A 196 -7.66 5.25 4.52
C ALA A 196 -6.77 6.16 3.67
N LEU A 197 -5.60 6.56 4.17
CA LEU A 197 -4.63 7.39 3.43
C LEU A 197 -4.13 6.65 2.19
N LEU A 198 -3.54 5.46 2.37
CA LEU A 198 -3.05 4.65 1.25
C LEU A 198 -4.19 4.26 0.30
N PHE A 199 -5.38 3.95 0.82
CA PHE A 199 -6.52 3.57 0.00
C PHE A 199 -6.95 4.71 -0.95
N ARG A 200 -7.04 5.94 -0.44
CA ARG A 200 -7.38 7.13 -1.24
C ARG A 200 -6.31 7.46 -2.27
N GLU A 201 -5.05 7.30 -1.92
CA GLU A 201 -3.93 7.44 -2.85
C GLU A 201 -4.03 6.44 -4.00
N CYS A 202 -4.15 5.15 -3.67
CA CYS A 202 -4.30 4.11 -4.67
C CYS A 202 -5.58 4.29 -5.50
N LEU A 203 -6.69 4.77 -4.90
CA LEU A 203 -7.95 5.02 -5.60
C LEU A 203 -7.75 5.97 -6.80
N ILE A 204 -7.03 7.08 -6.59
CA ILE A 204 -6.75 8.06 -7.63
C ILE A 204 -6.03 7.39 -8.82
N TRP A 205 -5.05 6.53 -8.53
CA TRP A 205 -4.30 5.82 -9.57
C TRP A 205 -5.12 4.74 -10.28
N VAL A 206 -5.94 3.96 -9.56
CA VAL A 206 -6.72 2.88 -10.20
C VAL A 206 -7.89 3.39 -11.04
N VAL A 207 -8.38 4.62 -10.82
CA VAL A 207 -9.40 5.25 -11.68
C VAL A 207 -8.82 5.92 -12.92
N GLY A 208 -7.50 6.02 -13.04
CA GLY A 208 -6.80 6.42 -14.26
C GLY A 208 -6.23 5.22 -15.02
N PRO A 209 -5.84 5.38 -16.31
CA PRO A 209 -6.27 6.41 -17.25
C PRO A 209 -7.80 6.50 -17.39
N HIS A 210 -8.37 7.67 -17.69
CA HIS A 210 -9.82 7.88 -17.70
C HIS A 210 -10.54 6.99 -18.72
N ASN A 211 -9.99 6.83 -19.93
CA ASN A 211 -10.59 6.01 -20.99
C ASN A 211 -10.43 4.51 -20.71
N ASN A 212 -9.31 4.11 -20.11
CA ASN A 212 -9.00 2.73 -19.77
C ASN A 212 -8.56 2.56 -18.32
N PRO A 213 -9.48 2.75 -17.35
CA PRO A 213 -9.11 2.79 -15.94
C PRO A 213 -8.69 1.42 -15.44
N VAL A 214 -7.62 1.41 -14.66
CA VAL A 214 -6.94 0.22 -14.16
C VAL A 214 -7.84 -0.63 -13.25
N TYR A 215 -8.82 -0.04 -12.55
CA TYR A 215 -9.74 -0.77 -11.69
C TYR A 215 -10.55 -1.85 -12.43
N LYS A 216 -10.69 -1.76 -13.76
CA LYS A 216 -11.40 -2.77 -14.56
C LYS A 216 -10.79 -4.17 -14.43
N THR A 217 -9.50 -4.26 -14.09
CA THR A 217 -8.77 -5.52 -13.90
C THR A 217 -8.78 -6.02 -12.45
N LEU A 218 -9.35 -5.29 -11.48
CA LEU A 218 -9.39 -5.71 -10.07
C LEU A 218 -10.29 -6.92 -9.88
N ASP A 219 -9.79 -8.00 -9.31
CA ASP A 219 -10.61 -9.20 -9.06
C ASP A 219 -11.72 -8.99 -8.01
N ASP A 220 -11.45 -8.20 -6.97
CA ASP A 220 -12.42 -7.95 -5.90
C ASP A 220 -13.60 -7.08 -6.42
N PRO A 221 -14.83 -7.61 -6.48
CA PRO A 221 -15.97 -6.90 -7.03
C PRO A 221 -16.42 -5.71 -6.17
N ARG A 222 -16.17 -5.75 -4.85
CA ARG A 222 -16.51 -4.66 -3.93
C ARG A 222 -15.55 -3.49 -4.13
N LEU A 223 -14.26 -3.75 -4.17
CA LEU A 223 -13.25 -2.72 -4.44
C LEU A 223 -13.41 -2.13 -5.85
N ARG A 224 -13.70 -2.99 -6.83
CA ARG A 224 -14.03 -2.57 -8.19
C ARG A 224 -15.25 -1.64 -8.23
N MET A 225 -16.27 -1.90 -7.40
CA MET A 225 -17.45 -1.05 -7.32
C MET A 225 -17.12 0.33 -6.75
N VAL A 226 -16.34 0.42 -5.67
CA VAL A 226 -15.91 1.69 -5.08
C VAL A 226 -15.14 2.53 -6.11
N ALA A 227 -14.17 1.92 -6.79
CA ALA A 227 -13.40 2.60 -7.83
C ALA A 227 -14.26 3.04 -9.02
N ARG A 228 -15.23 2.21 -9.44
CA ARG A 228 -16.20 2.56 -10.48
C ARG A 228 -17.07 3.74 -10.08
N CYS A 229 -17.50 3.83 -8.83
CA CYS A 229 -18.29 4.97 -8.34
C CYS A 229 -17.46 6.27 -8.42
N ALA A 230 -16.22 6.25 -7.93
CA ALA A 230 -15.31 7.40 -8.02
C ALA A 230 -15.03 7.82 -9.47
N HIS A 231 -14.78 6.86 -10.38
CA HIS A 231 -14.66 7.13 -11.82
C HIS A 231 -15.95 7.71 -12.42
N GLY A 232 -17.11 7.22 -11.99
CA GLY A 232 -18.42 7.72 -12.41
C GLY A 232 -18.69 9.16 -11.96
N GLU A 233 -18.23 9.55 -10.76
CA GLU A 233 -18.30 10.94 -10.28
C GLU A 233 -17.47 11.87 -11.18
N ILE A 234 -16.24 11.47 -11.52
CA ILE A 234 -15.40 12.21 -12.45
C ILE A 234 -16.10 12.35 -13.80
N SER A 235 -16.63 11.23 -14.34
CA SER A 235 -17.36 11.22 -15.61
C SER A 235 -18.59 12.16 -15.61
N THR A 236 -19.28 12.25 -14.47
CA THR A 236 -20.43 13.14 -14.30
C THR A 236 -20.01 14.61 -14.31
N LYS A 237 -18.90 14.95 -13.64
CA LYS A 237 -18.31 16.30 -13.69
C LYS A 237 -17.87 16.67 -15.10
N ILE A 238 -17.19 15.76 -15.82
CA ILE A 238 -16.80 15.96 -17.23
C ILE A 238 -18.03 16.29 -18.07
N ALA A 239 -19.12 15.53 -17.93
CA ALA A 239 -20.36 15.78 -18.67
C ALA A 239 -20.98 17.14 -18.33
N SER A 240 -21.01 17.52 -17.04
CA SER A 240 -21.52 18.82 -16.56
C SER A 240 -20.73 19.99 -17.16
N VAL A 241 -19.41 19.94 -17.01
CA VAL A 241 -18.48 20.98 -17.46
C VAL A 241 -18.50 21.11 -18.98
N THR A 242 -18.43 19.98 -19.70
CA THR A 242 -18.52 19.98 -21.18
C THR A 242 -19.84 20.57 -21.65
N ALA A 243 -20.98 20.16 -21.06
CA ALA A 243 -22.29 20.68 -21.44
C ALA A 243 -22.42 22.20 -21.18
N ARG A 244 -21.81 22.68 -20.09
CA ARG A 244 -21.76 24.12 -19.77
C ARG A 244 -20.91 24.88 -20.79
N ALA A 245 -19.73 24.38 -21.12
CA ALA A 245 -18.84 24.98 -22.10
C ALA A 245 -19.51 25.07 -23.49
N LEU A 246 -20.15 23.98 -23.94
CA LEU A 246 -20.90 23.93 -25.20
C LEU A 246 -22.07 24.93 -25.24
N ARG A 247 -22.85 25.02 -24.15
CA ARG A 247 -23.97 25.97 -24.05
C ARG A 247 -23.49 27.42 -24.13
N ARG A 248 -22.36 27.73 -23.51
CA ARG A 248 -21.76 29.08 -23.58
C ARG A 248 -21.23 29.37 -24.96
N GLY A 249 -20.42 28.49 -25.53
CA GLY A 249 -19.88 28.64 -26.89
C GLY A 249 -20.97 28.91 -27.92
N THR A 250 -22.08 28.16 -27.87
CA THR A 250 -23.24 28.38 -28.76
C THR A 250 -24.04 29.64 -28.45
N GLY A 251 -24.16 30.05 -27.18
CA GLY A 251 -24.86 31.27 -26.79
C GLY A 251 -24.10 32.55 -27.14
N ASP A 252 -22.78 32.54 -26.94
CA ASP A 252 -21.91 33.67 -27.24
C ASP A 252 -21.55 33.79 -28.72
N TRP A 253 -21.74 32.72 -29.51
CA TRP A 253 -21.68 32.75 -30.98
C TRP A 253 -22.49 33.92 -31.55
N VAL A 254 -23.73 34.09 -31.12
CA VAL A 254 -24.64 35.12 -31.65
C VAL A 254 -24.11 36.53 -31.36
N LYS A 255 -23.39 36.73 -30.26
CA LYS A 255 -22.83 38.02 -29.86
C LYS A 255 -21.46 38.27 -30.49
N MET A 256 -20.57 37.28 -30.45
CA MET A 256 -19.16 37.40 -30.89
C MET A 256 -18.97 37.24 -32.40
N ALA A 257 -19.81 36.47 -33.10
CA ALA A 257 -19.76 36.36 -34.57
C ALA A 257 -19.94 37.71 -35.26
N ASN A 258 -20.58 38.67 -34.58
CA ASN A 258 -20.77 40.03 -35.08
C ASN A 258 -19.62 40.99 -34.73
N SER A 259 -18.73 40.65 -33.79
CA SER A 259 -17.67 41.56 -33.30
C SER A 259 -16.24 41.06 -33.54
N LYS A 260 -15.98 39.74 -33.48
CA LYS A 260 -14.66 39.11 -33.67
C LYS A 260 -14.79 37.67 -34.23
N PRO A 261 -15.25 37.50 -35.49
CA PRO A 261 -15.62 36.20 -36.04
C PRO A 261 -14.46 35.18 -36.10
N ASP A 262 -13.26 35.61 -36.50
CA ASP A 262 -12.12 34.69 -36.68
C ASP A 262 -11.59 34.12 -35.35
N ARG A 263 -11.57 34.95 -34.30
CA ARG A 263 -11.10 34.53 -32.97
C ARG A 263 -12.10 33.59 -32.28
N TRP A 264 -13.39 33.87 -32.42
CA TRP A 264 -14.45 32.99 -31.92
C TRP A 264 -14.45 31.65 -32.68
N ALA A 265 -14.33 31.68 -34.01
CA ALA A 265 -14.31 30.45 -34.81
C ALA A 265 -13.14 29.54 -34.41
N TYR A 266 -11.96 30.10 -34.13
CA TYR A 266 -10.81 29.34 -33.64
C TYR A 266 -11.04 28.73 -32.24
N GLY A 267 -11.50 29.51 -31.27
CA GLY A 267 -11.78 29.01 -29.91
C GLY A 267 -12.92 27.98 -29.89
N PHE A 268 -13.98 28.20 -30.67
CA PHE A 268 -15.09 27.26 -30.80
C PHE A 268 -14.67 25.98 -31.52
N ASP A 269 -13.90 26.07 -32.62
CA ASP A 269 -13.36 24.90 -33.32
C ASP A 269 -12.48 24.06 -32.37
N ARG A 270 -11.64 24.70 -31.56
CA ARG A 270 -10.84 24.03 -30.54
C ARG A 270 -11.68 23.45 -29.39
N LEU A 271 -12.72 24.14 -28.94
CA LEU A 271 -13.64 23.61 -27.91
C LEU A 271 -14.42 22.39 -28.43
N MET A 272 -14.88 22.44 -29.68
CA MET A 272 -15.74 21.42 -30.28
C MET A 272 -14.97 20.22 -30.83
N PHE A 273 -13.80 20.49 -31.40
CA PHE A 273 -13.03 19.53 -32.19
C PHE A 273 -11.59 19.37 -31.69
N GLY A 274 -11.09 20.23 -30.79
CA GLY A 274 -9.80 20.05 -30.12
C GLY A 274 -9.61 18.67 -29.48
N PRO A 275 -10.63 18.10 -28.80
CA PRO A 275 -10.60 16.71 -28.34
C PRO A 275 -10.30 15.68 -29.43
N LEU A 276 -10.71 15.95 -30.68
CA LEU A 276 -10.51 15.09 -31.84
C LEU A 276 -9.19 15.39 -32.57
N TYR A 277 -8.67 16.62 -32.46
CA TYR A 277 -7.39 17.02 -33.04
C TYR A 277 -6.19 16.59 -32.20
N ASP A 278 -6.33 16.46 -30.89
CA ASP A 278 -5.23 16.04 -30.01
C ASP A 278 -4.82 14.57 -30.27
N GLY A 279 -5.78 13.70 -30.64
CA GLY A 279 -5.51 12.35 -31.14
C GLY A 279 -4.81 12.30 -32.52
N TYR A 280 -4.83 13.40 -33.28
CA TYR A 280 -4.26 13.47 -34.63
C TYR A 280 -2.74 13.68 -34.66
N TYR A 281 -2.18 14.38 -33.67
CA TYR A 281 -0.75 14.75 -33.65
C TYR A 281 0.16 13.73 -32.95
N ASP A 282 -0.38 12.89 -32.06
CA ASP A 282 0.42 11.97 -31.23
C ASP A 282 0.57 10.53 -31.78
N ASN A 283 0.14 10.24 -33.03
CA ASN A 283 0.12 8.87 -33.59
C ASN A 283 -0.61 7.82 -32.71
N MET A 284 -1.35 8.25 -31.69
CA MET A 284 -2.10 7.41 -30.78
C MET A 284 -3.58 7.48 -31.13
N ASP A 285 -4.15 6.29 -31.33
CA ASP A 285 -5.57 5.95 -31.33
C ASP A 285 -6.53 7.14 -31.54
N MET A 286 -6.87 7.41 -32.81
CA MET A 286 -7.84 8.45 -33.26
C MET A 286 -9.24 8.34 -32.61
N ASP A 287 -9.48 7.28 -31.84
CA ASP A 287 -10.76 6.92 -31.27
C ASP A 287 -10.96 7.39 -29.81
N ALA A 288 -9.97 8.02 -29.16
CA ALA A 288 -10.05 8.41 -27.75
C ALA A 288 -9.80 9.90 -27.49
N VAL A 289 -10.76 10.56 -26.83
CA VAL A 289 -10.61 11.92 -26.30
C VAL A 289 -9.89 11.88 -24.96
N HIS A 290 -8.77 12.57 -24.84
CA HIS A 290 -8.07 12.78 -23.57
C HIS A 290 -8.64 13.98 -22.82
N TYR A 291 -9.75 13.76 -22.11
CA TYR A 291 -10.45 14.81 -21.37
C TYR A 291 -9.55 15.62 -20.42
N PRO A 292 -8.66 15.01 -19.60
CA PRO A 292 -7.79 15.78 -18.73
C PRO A 292 -6.92 16.79 -19.47
N ARG A 293 -6.25 16.36 -20.55
CA ARG A 293 -5.38 17.22 -21.37
C ARG A 293 -6.19 18.32 -22.05
N TRP A 294 -7.35 17.98 -22.60
CA TRP A 294 -8.25 18.96 -23.20
C TRP A 294 -8.69 20.05 -22.21
N PHE A 295 -9.11 19.67 -20.99
CA PHE A 295 -9.47 20.66 -19.97
C PHE A 295 -8.29 21.52 -19.53
N ARG A 296 -7.09 20.93 -19.41
CA ARG A 296 -5.85 21.67 -19.08
C ARG A 296 -5.51 22.70 -20.16
N ASP A 297 -5.59 22.33 -21.43
CA ASP A 297 -5.32 23.24 -22.54
C ASP A 297 -6.27 24.44 -22.54
N ILE A 298 -7.55 24.19 -22.27
CA ILE A 298 -8.57 25.24 -22.12
C ILE A 298 -8.22 26.17 -20.95
N GLU A 299 -7.78 25.62 -19.80
CA GLU A 299 -7.41 26.40 -18.62
C GLU A 299 -6.19 27.30 -18.88
N GLN A 300 -5.12 26.75 -19.48
CA GLN A 300 -3.85 27.45 -19.65
C GLN A 300 -3.92 28.60 -20.66
N GLU A 301 -4.75 28.46 -21.69
CA GLU A 301 -4.85 29.48 -22.73
C GLU A 301 -5.78 30.64 -22.37
N GLY A 302 -6.46 30.56 -21.22
CA GLY A 302 -7.31 31.63 -20.71
C GLY A 302 -8.38 32.02 -21.73
N ASP A 303 -9.01 31.02 -22.36
CA ASP A 303 -9.97 31.26 -23.43
C ASP A 303 -11.11 32.16 -22.90
N GLU A 304 -11.20 33.38 -23.45
CA GLU A 304 -12.21 34.41 -23.13
C GLU A 304 -13.65 33.87 -23.26
N LEU A 305 -13.85 32.72 -23.92
CA LEU A 305 -15.12 31.97 -23.93
C LEU A 305 -15.57 31.47 -22.55
N LEU A 306 -14.67 31.43 -21.56
CA LEU A 306 -14.94 30.97 -20.18
C LEU A 306 -14.77 32.08 -19.13
N ASP A 307 -14.95 33.35 -19.51
CA ASP A 307 -14.78 34.57 -18.69
C ASP A 307 -15.01 34.37 -17.15
N ASP A 308 -13.91 34.55 -16.42
CA ASP A 308 -13.58 34.81 -15.01
C ASP A 308 -14.30 34.11 -13.82
N GLU A 309 -15.51 33.55 -13.96
CA GLU A 309 -16.18 32.81 -12.86
C GLU A 309 -16.24 31.28 -13.08
N SER A 310 -15.71 30.78 -14.20
CA SER A 310 -15.76 29.36 -14.59
C SER A 310 -14.43 28.62 -14.62
N GLY A 311 -13.34 29.22 -14.14
CA GLY A 311 -12.08 28.50 -13.91
C GLY A 311 -12.23 27.32 -12.92
N ASP A 312 -13.34 27.27 -12.18
CA ASP A 312 -13.71 26.07 -11.45
C ASP A 312 -14.31 25.03 -12.41
N PHE A 313 -13.44 24.17 -12.95
CA PHE A 313 -13.82 22.91 -13.62
C PHE A 313 -14.45 21.91 -12.65
N GLU A 314 -15.20 22.38 -11.64
CA GLU A 314 -15.74 21.60 -10.52
C GLU A 314 -14.65 20.77 -9.82
N GLY A 315 -13.46 21.34 -9.72
CA GLY A 315 -12.25 20.68 -9.23
C GLY A 315 -11.76 19.49 -10.07
N LEU A 316 -12.10 19.37 -11.36
CA LEU A 316 -11.62 18.27 -12.23
C LEU A 316 -10.10 18.22 -12.35
N LEU A 317 -9.45 19.38 -12.42
CA LEU A 317 -7.99 19.48 -12.54
C LEU A 317 -7.28 19.54 -11.18
N GLU A 318 -8.01 19.46 -10.06
CA GLU A 318 -7.41 19.41 -8.73
C GLU A 318 -6.57 18.15 -8.54
N ASP A 319 -5.37 18.34 -8.00
CA ASP A 319 -4.53 17.26 -7.47
C ASP A 319 -4.92 16.97 -6.02
N LYS A 320 -5.53 15.79 -5.79
CA LYS A 320 -5.90 15.31 -4.46
C LYS A 320 -4.91 14.29 -3.89
N LEU A 321 -3.77 14.06 -4.56
CA LEU A 321 -2.69 13.28 -3.98
C LEU A 321 -2.13 14.02 -2.75
N VAL A 322 -2.02 13.29 -1.65
CA VAL A 322 -1.52 13.73 -0.35
C VAL A 322 -0.05 13.32 -0.17
N LEU A 323 0.31 12.11 -0.59
CA LEU A 323 1.67 11.57 -0.48
C LEU A 323 2.58 12.07 -1.60
N ASP A 324 2.04 12.30 -2.79
CA ASP A 324 2.79 12.68 -3.99
C ASP A 324 2.58 14.14 -4.43
N ARG A 325 2.45 15.04 -3.45
CA ARG A 325 2.04 16.43 -3.70
C ARG A 325 2.99 17.15 -4.66
N GLY A 326 2.42 17.66 -5.75
CA GLY A 326 3.06 18.67 -6.61
C GLY A 326 4.00 18.12 -7.68
N TYR A 327 4.05 16.79 -7.88
CA TYR A 327 4.80 16.19 -8.99
C TYR A 327 3.95 15.94 -10.23
N HIS A 328 2.63 15.99 -10.08
CA HIS A 328 1.68 15.56 -11.10
C HIS A 328 0.69 16.66 -11.43
N THR A 329 0.24 16.66 -12.67
CA THR A 329 -0.75 17.61 -13.16
C THR A 329 -1.66 16.83 -14.09
N ALA A 330 -2.97 16.94 -13.86
CA ALA A 330 -3.96 16.25 -14.69
C ALA A 330 -3.78 16.68 -16.15
N GLY A 331 -3.78 15.71 -17.08
CA GLY A 331 -3.63 16.01 -18.51
C GLY A 331 -2.22 16.42 -18.94
N ASP A 332 -1.17 16.05 -18.19
CA ASP A 332 0.21 16.28 -18.60
C ASP A 332 0.59 15.46 -19.83
N ALA A 333 0.90 16.13 -20.94
CA ALA A 333 1.18 15.48 -22.22
C ALA A 333 2.32 14.45 -22.16
N ASP A 334 3.35 14.71 -21.35
CA ASP A 334 4.55 13.86 -21.32
C ASP A 334 4.39 12.63 -20.39
N LYS A 335 3.54 12.74 -19.36
CA LYS A 335 3.43 11.73 -18.31
C LYS A 335 2.04 11.12 -18.18
N TYR A 336 1.01 11.96 -18.10
CA TYR A 336 -0.33 11.58 -17.70
C TYR A 336 -1.43 12.30 -18.50
N PRO A 337 -1.44 12.15 -19.84
CA PRO A 337 -2.37 12.90 -20.70
C PRO A 337 -3.84 12.53 -20.42
N ASP A 338 -4.08 11.33 -19.91
CA ASP A 338 -5.41 10.79 -19.68
C ASP A 338 -5.75 10.54 -18.20
N ASN A 339 -5.00 11.13 -17.25
CA ASN A 339 -5.31 10.99 -15.83
C ASN A 339 -5.91 12.26 -15.23
N PHE A 340 -6.97 12.07 -14.45
CA PHE A 340 -7.40 13.02 -13.44
C PHE A 340 -6.86 12.61 -12.07
N PHE A 341 -6.55 13.60 -11.23
CA PHE A 341 -6.08 13.39 -9.86
C PHE A 341 -7.10 13.82 -8.80
N CYS A 342 -8.34 14.10 -9.23
CA CYS A 342 -9.40 14.66 -8.39
C CYS A 342 -10.35 13.61 -7.79
N ALA A 343 -10.04 12.32 -7.95
CA ALA A 343 -10.86 11.22 -7.43
C ALA A 343 -10.95 11.31 -5.90
N GLN A 344 -12.10 10.94 -5.36
CA GLN A 344 -12.33 10.99 -3.92
C GLN A 344 -13.28 9.87 -3.49
N VAL A 345 -13.18 9.52 -2.22
CA VAL A 345 -14.10 8.61 -1.53
C VAL A 345 -14.25 9.12 -0.09
N SER A 346 -15.51 9.28 0.34
CA SER A 346 -15.84 9.68 1.70
C SER A 346 -15.47 8.58 2.70
N ASP A 347 -15.46 8.87 4.01
CA ASP A 347 -15.22 7.82 5.01
C ASP A 347 -16.39 6.82 5.05
N GLU A 348 -17.60 7.28 4.73
CA GLU A 348 -18.82 6.47 4.69
C GLU A 348 -18.84 5.47 3.53
N ASP A 349 -18.11 5.76 2.46
CA ASP A 349 -18.02 4.92 1.25
C ASP A 349 -16.81 3.98 1.25
N LEU A 350 -15.99 4.00 2.32
CA LEU A 350 -14.89 3.05 2.48
C LEU A 350 -15.43 1.60 2.61
N PRO A 351 -14.68 0.58 2.14
CA PRO A 351 -15.11 -0.81 2.24
C PRO A 351 -15.00 -1.39 3.66
N TRP A 352 -14.79 -0.56 4.68
CA TRP A 352 -14.79 -0.93 6.09
C TRP A 352 -15.40 0.19 6.94
N ASP A 353 -15.80 -0.13 8.17
CA ASP A 353 -16.21 0.87 9.14
C ASP A 353 -14.97 1.52 9.77
N VAL A 354 -14.83 2.84 9.62
CA VAL A 354 -13.71 3.61 10.19
C VAL A 354 -13.70 3.63 11.72
N ASN A 355 -14.82 3.31 12.36
CA ASN A 355 -14.94 3.26 13.82
C ASN A 355 -14.70 1.87 14.40
N GLU A 356 -14.62 0.83 13.56
CA GLU A 356 -14.30 -0.53 14.02
C GLU A 356 -12.83 -0.57 14.43
N THR A 357 -12.54 -0.93 15.68
CA THR A 357 -11.16 -0.94 16.23
C THR A 357 -10.55 -2.33 16.38
N ASP A 358 -11.36 -3.39 16.22
CA ASP A 358 -10.99 -4.78 16.45
C ASP A 358 -11.40 -5.61 15.24
N TRP A 359 -10.47 -5.80 14.29
CA TRP A 359 -10.70 -6.46 13.01
C TRP A 359 -9.58 -7.41 12.59
#